data_AF-A0AAX3KDU1-F1
#
_entry.id   AF-A0AAX3KDU1-F1
#
_cell.length_a   1.000
_cell.length_b   1.000
_cell.length_c   1.000
_cell.angle_alpha   90.00
_cell.angle_beta   90.00
_cell.angle_gamma   90.00
#
_symmetry.space_group_name_H-M   'P 1'
#
loop_
_entity.id
_entity.type
_entity.pdbx_description
1 polymer ?
#
loop_
_entity_poly.entity_id
_entity_poly.type
_entity_poly.pdbx_seq_one_letter_code
_entity_poly.pdbx_strand_id
1 'polypeptide(L)'
;MSAPKLATLYRMVMPGHTCPYGLKSLDLLNRKGYEVEDKHLASREQTDAFKKEHGIETTPQVFINGRRVGGYDDLRKFFGMSVKDKNAVT
;
A
#
# COMPACT_ATOMS: atom_id res chain seq x y z
N MET A 1 8.80 -24.45 -6.16
CA MET A 1 7.56 -23.90 -5.61
C MET A 1 7.71 -22.39 -5.53
N SER A 2 6.92 -21.63 -6.29
CA SER A 2 6.93 -20.17 -6.17
C SER A 2 6.45 -19.78 -4.78
N ALA A 3 7.20 -18.92 -4.07
CA ALA A 3 6.81 -18.43 -2.76
C ALA A 3 5.37 -17.86 -2.79
N PRO A 4 4.56 -18.08 -1.74
CA PRO A 4 3.20 -17.56 -1.68
C PRO A 4 3.26 -16.03 -1.79
N LYS A 5 2.51 -15.46 -2.73
CA LYS A 5 2.49 -14.03 -3.01
C LYS A 5 1.63 -13.32 -1.96
N LEU A 6 2.14 -13.21 -0.75
CA LEU A 6 1.47 -12.52 0.35
C LEU A 6 1.76 -11.02 0.30
N ALA A 7 0.73 -10.20 0.47
CA ALA A 7 0.85 -8.76 0.62
C ALA A 7 0.05 -8.30 1.84
N THR A 8 0.58 -7.35 2.60
CA THR A 8 -0.12 -6.73 3.72
C THR A 8 -0.32 -5.25 3.40
N LEU A 9 -1.55 -4.78 3.50
CA LEU A 9 -1.93 -3.40 3.25
C LEU A 9 -2.40 -2.78 4.56
N TYR A 10 -1.66 -1.79 5.04
CA TYR A 10 -2.09 -0.95 6.15
C TYR A 10 -2.76 0.30 5.59
N ARG A 11 -4.06 0.45 5.83
CA ARG A 11 -4.82 1.63 5.38
C ARG A 11 -5.65 2.20 6.51
N MET A 12 -5.80 3.52 6.47
CA MET A 12 -6.70 4.23 7.36
C MET A 12 -8.14 4.02 6.88
N VAL A 13 -8.97 3.45 7.76
CA VAL A 13 -10.40 3.22 7.51
C VAL A 13 -11.16 3.69 8.73
N MET A 14 -11.64 4.92 8.68
CA MET A 14 -12.52 5.48 9.70
C MET A 14 -13.99 5.36 9.23
N PRO A 15 -14.96 5.33 10.15
CA PRO A 15 -16.37 5.41 9.79
C PRO A 15 -16.61 6.71 8.98
N GLY A 16 -16.98 6.54 7.70
CA GLY A 16 -17.21 7.64 6.76
C GLY A 16 -15.99 8.11 5.97
N HIS A 17 -14.79 7.58 6.20
CA HIS A 17 -13.59 7.95 5.45
C HIS A 17 -12.69 6.74 5.16
N THR A 18 -12.84 6.17 3.97
CA THR A 18 -11.96 5.14 3.43
C THR A 18 -10.90 5.77 2.55
N CYS A 19 -9.62 5.56 2.86
CA CYS A 19 -8.55 6.12 2.05
C CYS A 19 -8.62 5.59 0.60
N PRO A 20 -8.82 6.46 -0.42
CA PRO A 20 -9.00 6.02 -1.81
C PRO A 20 -7.73 5.35 -2.37
N TYR A 21 -6.55 5.76 -1.90
CA TYR A 21 -5.29 5.14 -2.27
C TYR A 21 -5.14 3.72 -1.71
N GLY A 22 -5.67 3.45 -0.51
CA GLY A 22 -5.67 2.10 0.07
C GLY A 22 -6.49 1.14 -0.79
N LEU A 23 -7.69 1.56 -1.22
CA LEU A 23 -8.52 0.77 -2.14
C LEU A 23 -7.82 0.51 -3.48
N LYS A 24 -7.13 1.51 -4.05
CA LYS A 24 -6.37 1.32 -5.29
C LYS A 24 -5.20 0.34 -5.13
N SER A 25 -4.49 0.39 -4.00
CA SER A 25 -3.44 -0.60 -3.68
C SER A 25 -4.02 -2.01 -3.55
N LEU A 26 -5.14 -2.14 -2.85
CA LEU A 26 -5.84 -3.42 -2.65
C LEU A 26 -6.24 -4.03 -3.99
N ASP A 27 -6.90 -3.26 -4.87
CA ASP A 27 -7.29 -3.71 -6.21
C ASP A 27 -6.06 -4.09 -7.05
N LEU A 28 -4.99 -3.28 -7.02
CA LEU A 28 -3.78 -3.55 -7.78
C LEU A 28 -3.10 -4.87 -7.36
N LEU A 29 -2.99 -5.12 -6.06
CA LEU A 29 -2.44 -6.35 -5.51
C LEU A 29 -3.30 -7.58 -5.89
N ASN A 30 -4.61 -7.47 -5.75
CA ASN A 30 -5.55 -8.52 -6.16
C ASN A 30 -5.42 -8.85 -7.65
N ARG A 31 -5.35 -7.83 -8.53
CA ARG A 31 -5.13 -8.02 -9.97
C ARG A 31 -3.81 -8.72 -10.31
N LYS A 32 -2.80 -8.55 -9.47
CA LYS A 32 -1.49 -9.19 -9.62
C LYS A 32 -1.46 -10.62 -9.05
N GLY A 33 -2.57 -11.09 -8.46
CA GLY A 33 -2.69 -12.40 -7.84
C GLY A 33 -1.97 -12.50 -6.51
N TYR A 34 -1.89 -11.40 -5.76
CA TYR A 34 -1.39 -11.40 -4.38
C TYR A 34 -2.55 -11.57 -3.42
N GLU A 35 -2.31 -12.32 -2.36
CA GLU A 35 -3.22 -12.44 -1.23
C GLU A 35 -3.01 -11.24 -0.31
N VAL A 36 -4.00 -10.36 -0.21
CA VAL A 36 -3.87 -9.09 0.50
C VAL A 36 -4.48 -9.19 1.89
N GLU A 37 -3.64 -9.08 2.90
CA GLU A 37 -4.05 -8.89 4.28
C GLU A 37 -4.33 -7.41 4.54
N ASP A 38 -5.60 -7.05 4.64
CA ASP A 38 -6.06 -5.68 4.81
C ASP A 38 -6.15 -5.30 6.29
N LYS A 39 -5.19 -4.48 6.75
CA LYS A 39 -5.07 -3.99 8.12
C LYS A 39 -5.66 -2.60 8.21
N HIS A 40 -6.82 -2.51 8.86
CA HIS A 40 -7.54 -1.27 9.07
C HIS A 40 -7.05 -0.53 10.31
N LEU A 41 -6.59 0.70 10.10
CA LEU A 41 -6.34 1.66 11.17
C LEU A 41 -7.63 2.46 11.38
N ALA A 42 -8.41 2.08 12.39
CA ALA A 42 -9.73 2.64 12.68
C ALA A 42 -9.70 4.01 13.38
N SER A 43 -8.53 4.38 13.93
CA SER A 43 -8.36 5.61 14.69
C SER A 43 -7.10 6.36 14.27
N ARG A 44 -7.10 7.67 14.49
CA ARG A 44 -5.91 8.50 14.27
C ARG A 44 -4.76 8.11 15.21
N GLU A 45 -5.06 7.75 16.45
CA GLU A 45 -4.06 7.25 17.42
C GLU A 45 -3.38 5.97 16.92
N GLN A 46 -4.14 4.99 16.40
CA GLN A 46 -3.58 3.79 15.79
C GLN A 46 -2.70 4.14 14.59
N THR A 47 -3.14 5.11 13.78
CA THR A 47 -2.36 5.56 12.62
C THR A 47 -1.06 6.23 13.05
N ASP A 48 -1.09 7.06 14.10
CA ASP A 48 0.08 7.76 14.62
C ASP A 48 1.07 6.80 15.30
N ALA A 49 0.57 5.87 16.10
CA ALA A 49 1.35 4.79 16.68
C ALA A 49 2.02 3.94 15.61
N PHE A 50 1.28 3.55 14.57
CA PHE A 50 1.81 2.80 13.43
C PHE A 50 2.89 3.58 12.67
N LYS A 51 2.65 4.88 12.44
CA LYS A 51 3.62 5.78 11.82
C LYS A 51 4.91 5.85 12.62
N LYS A 52 4.81 6.00 13.94
CA LYS A 52 5.94 6.10 14.86
C LYS A 52 6.70 4.78 14.98
N GLU A 53 6.00 3.66 15.08
CA GLU A 53 6.57 2.32 15.18
C GLU A 53 7.33 1.92 13.92
N HIS A 54 6.77 2.21 12.74
CA HIS A 54 7.39 1.86 11.46
C HIS A 54 8.29 2.97 10.89
N GLY A 55 8.37 4.14 11.53
CA GLY A 55 9.13 5.29 11.04
C GLY A 55 8.63 5.81 9.69
N ILE A 56 7.31 5.89 9.52
CA ILE A 56 6.67 6.30 8.27
C ILE A 56 5.80 7.54 8.48
N GLU A 57 5.76 8.43 7.49
CA GLU A 57 4.99 9.68 7.61
C GLU A 57 3.59 9.58 7.01
N THR A 58 3.36 8.62 6.11
CA THR A 58 2.15 8.51 5.30
C THR A 58 1.58 7.09 5.27
N THR A 59 0.25 7.01 5.34
CA THR A 59 -0.53 5.81 5.05
C THR A 59 -1.31 6.06 3.74
N PRO A 60 -1.57 5.03 2.91
CA PRO A 60 -1.41 3.60 3.15
C PRO A 60 0.03 3.09 3.00
N GLN A 61 0.34 1.98 3.67
CA GLN A 61 1.62 1.30 3.54
C GLN A 61 1.45 -0.16 3.13
N VAL A 62 2.19 -0.56 2.10
CA VAL A 62 2.13 -1.88 1.49
C VAL A 62 3.40 -2.65 1.82
N PHE A 63 3.21 -3.90 2.22
CA PHE A 63 4.26 -4.88 2.44
C PHE A 63 4.01 -6.06 1.51
N ILE A 64 5.05 -6.58 0.87
CA ILE A 64 4.96 -7.76 0.02
C ILE A 64 5.99 -8.76 0.52
N ASN A 65 5.57 -9.98 0.86
CA ASN A 65 6.44 -11.00 1.46
C ASN A 65 7.23 -10.48 2.68
N GLY A 66 6.58 -9.70 3.55
CA GLY A 66 7.24 -9.07 4.72
C GLY A 66 8.18 -7.91 4.39
N ARG A 67 8.43 -7.61 3.11
CA ARG A 67 9.25 -6.49 2.68
C ARG A 67 8.39 -5.25 2.48
N ARG A 68 8.76 -4.16 3.14
CA ARG A 68 8.11 -2.85 2.97
C ARG A 68 8.31 -2.38 1.53
N VAL A 69 7.20 -2.17 0.82
CA VAL A 69 7.18 -1.56 -0.52
C VAL A 69 7.04 -0.06 -0.39
N GLY A 70 6.12 0.40 0.47
CA GLY A 70 5.85 1.83 0.67
C GLY A 70 4.41 2.22 0.35
N GLY A 71 4.22 3.41 -0.22
CA GLY A 71 2.89 3.92 -0.56
C GLY A 71 2.31 3.32 -1.83
N TYR A 72 1.21 3.91 -2.30
CA TYR A 72 0.61 3.53 -3.58
C TYR A 72 1.55 3.81 -4.78
N ASP A 73 2.27 4.93 -4.75
CA ASP A 73 3.26 5.26 -5.78
C ASP A 73 4.42 4.27 -5.81
N ASP A 74 4.95 3.88 -4.64
CA ASP A 74 5.99 2.85 -4.56
C ASP A 74 5.47 1.49 -5.02
N LEU A 75 4.22 1.15 -4.72
CA LEU A 75 3.59 -0.08 -5.20
C LEU A 75 3.50 -0.11 -6.73
N ARG A 76 3.14 1.01 -7.36
CA ARG A 76 3.14 1.13 -8.83
C ARG A 76 4.53 0.93 -9.41
N LYS A 77 5.54 1.58 -8.82
CA LYS A 77 6.95 1.41 -9.21
C LYS A 77 7.42 -0.04 -9.04
N PHE A 78 7.04 -0.69 -7.93
CA PHE A 78 7.35 -2.10 -7.66
C PHE A 78 6.81 -3.03 -8.74
N PHE A 79 5.61 -2.76 -9.25
CA PHE A 79 5.01 -3.54 -10.33
C PHE A 79 5.49 -3.18 -11.74
N GLY A 80 6.48 -2.28 -11.86
CA GLY A 80 6.96 -1.78 -13.14
C GLY A 80 5.87 -1.06 -13.94
N MET A 81 4.81 -0.57 -13.27
CA MET A 81 3.83 0.28 -13.93
C MET A 81 4.49 1.64 -14.11
N SER A 82 4.92 1.94 -15.34
CA SER A 82 5.39 3.26 -15.72
C SER A 82 4.34 4.28 -15.29
N VAL A 83 4.60 5.00 -14.20
CA VAL A 83 4.00 6.31 -13.99
C VAL A 83 4.51 7.07 -15.19
N LYS A 84 3.68 7.30 -16.22
CA LYS A 84 4.10 7.98 -17.45
C LYS A 84 4.94 9.18 -17.02
N ASP A 85 6.25 9.11 -17.26
CA ASP A 85 7.13 10.26 -17.17
C ASP A 85 6.52 11.29 -18.14
N LYS A 86 5.84 12.29 -17.61
CA LYS A 86 5.32 13.41 -18.41
C LYS A 86 6.45 14.32 -18.92
N ASN A 87 7.71 13.88 -18.85
CA ASN A 87 8.89 14.62 -19.29
C ASN A 87 9.80 13.80 -20.21
N ALA A 88 9.24 12.94 -21.05
CA ALA A 88 9.91 12.57 -22.30
C ALA A 88 9.70 13.72 -23.30
N VAL A 89 10.48 14.79 -23.16
CA VAL A 89 10.68 15.77 -24.25
C VAL A 89 11.36 15.01 -25.40
N THR A 90 10.64 14.89 -26.52
CA THR A 90 11.19 14.48 -27.82
C THR A 90 11.67 15.72 -28.54
#